data_AF-A0A378W383-F1
#
_entry.id   AF-A0A378W383-F1
#
_cell.length_a   1.000
_cell.length_b   1.000
_cell.length_c   1.000
_cell.angle_alpha   90.00
_cell.angle_beta   90.00
_cell.angle_gamma   90.00
#
_symmetry.space_group_name_H-M   'P 1'
#
loop_
_entity.id
_entity.type
_entity.pdbx_description
1 polymer ?
#
loop_
_entity_poly.entity_id
_entity_poly.type
_entity_poly.pdbx_seq_one_letter_code
_entity_poly.pdbx_strand_id
1 'polypeptide(L)'
;MYRKLIALPFALLLAACGREEPPKALECANPAVLQDIRGSIQETLTQEARSFAREDGRQFVDADKIIAAAYGLAFSLEHASETQEGGRTFCIADLNITVPSETLADAEANSPCCMGKRLWQTSCSRRRAAMSSLKTAY
;
A
#
# COMPACT_ATOMS: atom_id res chain seq x y z
N MET A 1 -74.43 27.22 -39.43
CA MET A 1 -74.59 26.55 -38.12
C MET A 1 -73.29 25.85 -37.78
N TYR A 2 -72.67 26.19 -36.63
CA TYR A 2 -71.50 25.57 -35.96
C TYR A 2 -70.15 25.58 -36.74
N ARG A 3 -68.97 25.85 -36.15
CA ARG A 3 -68.51 26.41 -34.87
C ARG A 3 -66.99 26.64 -35.05
N LYS A 4 -66.46 27.80 -34.62
CA LYS A 4 -65.01 28.07 -34.55
C LYS A 4 -64.32 27.10 -33.58
N LEU A 5 -63.17 26.55 -33.94
CA LEU A 5 -62.08 26.22 -33.01
C LEU A 5 -60.72 26.34 -33.71
N ILE A 6 -60.00 27.40 -33.35
CA ILE A 6 -58.55 27.55 -33.52
C ILE A 6 -57.92 26.79 -32.35
N ALA A 7 -56.92 25.93 -32.60
CA ALA A 7 -56.05 25.41 -31.56
C ALA A 7 -54.64 25.19 -32.12
N LEU A 8 -53.67 25.82 -31.45
CA LEU A 8 -52.24 25.90 -31.73
C LEU A 8 -51.54 24.53 -31.84
N PRO A 9 -50.42 24.45 -32.59
CA PRO A 9 -49.51 23.31 -32.52
C PRO A 9 -48.83 23.27 -31.15
N PHE A 10 -48.94 22.13 -30.49
CA PHE A 10 -48.29 21.80 -29.23
C PHE A 10 -46.78 21.69 -29.48
N ALA A 11 -46.03 22.74 -29.14
CA ALA A 11 -44.58 22.69 -29.02
C ALA A 11 -44.25 21.82 -27.79
N LEU A 12 -44.06 20.52 -28.02
CA LEU A 12 -43.45 19.62 -27.06
C LEU A 12 -41.99 20.05 -26.87
N LEU A 13 -41.78 20.84 -25.82
CA LEU A 13 -40.49 21.03 -25.18
C LEU A 13 -39.93 19.64 -24.84
N LEU A 14 -38.94 19.15 -25.60
CA LEU A 14 -38.03 18.10 -25.18
C LEU A 14 -37.12 18.68 -24.08
N ALA A 15 -37.71 18.96 -22.92
CA ALA A 15 -36.96 19.15 -21.70
C ALA A 15 -36.52 17.77 -21.20
N ALA A 16 -35.20 17.58 -21.17
CA ALA A 16 -34.48 16.72 -20.25
C ALA A 16 -34.89 15.22 -20.19
N CYS A 17 -34.19 14.42 -21.00
CA CYS A 17 -33.80 13.07 -20.59
C CYS A 17 -32.29 12.91 -20.81
N GLY A 18 -31.52 13.79 -20.19
CA GLY A 18 -30.15 13.46 -19.83
C GLY A 18 -30.24 12.37 -18.77
N ARG A 19 -30.18 11.11 -19.19
CA ARG A 19 -29.92 10.00 -18.28
C ARG A 19 -28.49 10.21 -17.78
N GLU A 20 -28.35 10.84 -16.62
CA GLU A 20 -27.16 10.68 -15.79
C GLU A 20 -27.08 9.19 -15.46
N GLU A 21 -26.17 8.50 -16.16
CA GLU A 21 -25.75 7.16 -15.75
C GLU A 21 -25.22 7.28 -14.32
N PRO A 22 -25.70 6.45 -13.37
CA PRO A 22 -25.18 6.50 -12.02
C PRO A 22 -23.66 6.29 -12.09
N PRO A 23 -22.86 7.08 -11.36
CA PRO A 23 -21.41 6.95 -11.37
C PRO A 23 -21.09 5.50 -11.03
N LYS A 24 -20.37 4.82 -11.94
CA LYS A 24 -19.89 3.46 -11.70
C LYS A 24 -18.99 3.52 -10.46
N ALA A 25 -19.38 2.78 -9.42
CA ALA A 25 -18.53 2.55 -8.26
C ALA A 25 -17.18 1.98 -8.74
N LEU A 26 -16.08 2.52 -8.20
CA LEU A 26 -14.74 2.03 -8.42
C LEU A 26 -14.55 0.73 -7.64
N GLU A 27 -14.04 -0.32 -8.30
CA GLU A 27 -13.67 -1.54 -7.61
C GLU A 27 -12.33 -1.39 -6.90
N CYS A 28 -12.34 -0.77 -5.71
CA CYS A 28 -11.14 -0.50 -4.92
C CYS A 28 -10.48 -1.76 -4.33
N ALA A 29 -11.18 -2.89 -4.30
CA ALA A 29 -10.67 -4.17 -3.80
C ALA A 29 -10.10 -5.07 -4.91
N ASN A 30 -9.55 -4.48 -5.99
CA ASN A 30 -8.99 -5.26 -7.09
C ASN A 30 -7.70 -6.00 -6.65
N PRO A 31 -7.67 -7.35 -6.71
CA PRO A 31 -6.51 -8.13 -6.26
C PRO A 31 -5.25 -7.90 -7.10
N ALA A 32 -5.36 -7.39 -8.32
CA ALA A 32 -4.21 -7.03 -9.15
C ALA A 32 -3.38 -5.91 -8.53
N VAL A 33 -4.02 -4.96 -7.84
CA VAL A 33 -3.33 -3.83 -7.18
C VAL A 33 -2.35 -4.31 -6.12
N LEU A 34 -2.73 -5.33 -5.34
CA LEU A 34 -1.84 -5.92 -4.34
C LEU A 34 -0.63 -6.61 -4.98
N GLN A 35 -0.79 -7.25 -6.14
CA GLN A 35 0.31 -7.88 -6.86
C GLN A 35 1.27 -6.83 -7.44
N ASP A 36 0.75 -5.75 -8.00
CA ASP A 36 1.55 -4.65 -8.53
C ASP A 36 2.35 -3.95 -7.41
N ILE A 37 1.71 -3.67 -6.28
CA ILE A 37 2.38 -3.11 -5.08
C ILE A 37 3.48 -4.03 -4.60
N ARG A 38 3.19 -5.34 -4.47
CA ARG A 38 4.18 -6.34 -4.07
C ARG A 38 5.38 -6.34 -5.02
N GLY A 39 5.13 -6.40 -6.33
CA GLY A 39 6.19 -6.42 -7.34
C GLY A 39 7.07 -5.17 -7.27
N SER A 40 6.45 -3.99 -7.19
CA SER A 40 7.15 -2.70 -7.09
C SER A 40 8.03 -2.60 -5.84
N ILE A 41 7.50 -3.02 -4.68
CA ILE A 41 8.26 -3.01 -3.43
C ILE A 41 9.42 -4.02 -3.48
N GLN A 42 9.19 -5.23 -3.99
CA GLN A 42 10.22 -6.25 -4.12
C GLN A 42 11.34 -5.81 -5.07
N GLU A 43 11.00 -5.17 -6.18
CA GLU A 43 11.98 -4.62 -7.11
C GLU A 43 12.80 -3.50 -6.45
N THR A 44 12.13 -2.56 -5.78
CA THR A 44 12.80 -1.47 -5.06
C THR A 44 13.76 -2.01 -4.01
N LEU A 45 13.31 -2.95 -3.17
CA LEU A 45 14.15 -3.58 -2.15
C LEU A 45 15.33 -4.34 -2.77
N THR A 46 15.14 -4.95 -3.95
CA THR A 46 16.23 -5.63 -4.67
C THR A 46 17.29 -4.65 -5.15
N GLN A 47 16.88 -3.51 -5.70
CA GLN A 47 17.78 -2.46 -6.16
C GLN A 47 18.56 -1.85 -4.98
N GLU A 48 17.85 -1.52 -3.90
CA GLU A 48 18.44 -0.96 -2.67
C GLU A 48 19.40 -1.94 -1.99
N ALA A 49 19.02 -3.23 -1.85
CA ALA A 49 19.88 -4.25 -1.26
C ALA A 49 21.21 -4.40 -2.01
N ARG A 50 21.14 -4.42 -3.35
CA ARG A 50 22.35 -4.47 -4.18
C ARG A 50 23.18 -3.20 -4.08
N SER A 51 22.54 -2.03 -4.00
CA SER A 51 23.26 -0.77 -3.81
C SER A 51 23.99 -0.76 -2.48
N PHE A 52 23.28 -1.09 -1.40
CA PHE A 52 23.82 -1.14 -0.04
C PHE A 52 25.00 -2.11 0.06
N ALA A 53 24.88 -3.33 -0.46
CA ALA A 53 25.96 -4.32 -0.40
C ALA A 53 27.20 -3.90 -1.23
N ARG A 54 27.01 -3.16 -2.33
CA ARG A 54 28.14 -2.60 -3.11
C ARG A 54 28.88 -1.50 -2.34
N GLU A 55 28.17 -0.73 -1.53
CA GLU A 55 28.74 0.34 -0.70
C GLU A 55 29.31 -0.19 0.62
N ASP A 56 28.91 -1.39 1.05
CA ASP A 56 29.46 -2.06 2.22
C ASP A 56 30.88 -2.60 1.95
N GLY A 57 31.87 -1.72 2.10
CA GLY A 57 33.29 -2.06 1.93
C GLY A 57 33.80 -3.13 2.91
N ARG A 58 33.02 -3.48 3.94
CA ARG A 58 33.35 -4.56 4.87
C ARG A 58 32.70 -5.91 4.49
N GLN A 59 31.81 -5.93 3.50
CA GLN A 59 31.12 -7.14 3.02
C GLN A 59 30.39 -7.94 4.11
N PHE A 60 29.85 -7.26 5.13
CA PHE A 60 29.00 -7.90 6.15
C PHE A 60 27.58 -8.14 5.64
N VAL A 61 27.12 -7.30 4.72
CA VAL A 61 25.77 -7.38 4.17
C VAL A 61 25.79 -8.10 2.84
N ASP A 62 25.10 -9.23 2.82
CA ASP A 62 24.84 -10.01 1.62
C ASP A 62 23.48 -9.59 1.03
N ALA A 63 23.52 -8.98 -0.15
CA ALA A 63 22.32 -8.51 -0.85
C ALA A 63 21.34 -9.65 -1.11
N ASP A 64 21.82 -10.87 -1.40
CA ASP A 64 20.94 -12.00 -1.74
C ASP A 64 20.12 -12.45 -0.53
N LYS A 65 20.66 -12.30 0.68
CA LYS A 65 19.92 -12.57 1.93
C LYS A 65 18.84 -11.54 2.19
N ILE A 66 19.11 -10.25 1.92
CA ILE A 66 18.10 -9.19 2.03
C ILE A 66 17.01 -9.40 0.98
N ILE A 67 17.39 -9.72 -0.26
CA ILE A 67 16.46 -10.00 -1.35
C ILE A 67 15.56 -11.19 -0.99
N ALA A 68 16.13 -12.29 -0.51
CA ALA A 68 15.35 -13.45 -0.07
C ALA A 68 14.36 -13.07 1.05
N ALA A 69 14.78 -12.27 2.03
CA ALA A 69 13.91 -11.76 3.08
C ALA A 69 12.79 -10.85 2.53
N ALA A 70 13.09 -10.02 1.52
CA ALA A 70 12.11 -9.16 0.86
C ALA A 70 11.02 -9.96 0.12
N TYR A 71 11.39 -11.08 -0.51
CA TYR A 71 10.41 -12.00 -1.13
C TYR A 71 9.56 -12.74 -0.11
N GLY A 72 10.04 -12.90 1.13
CA GLY A 72 9.29 -13.46 2.24
C GLY A 72 8.29 -12.49 2.89
N LEU A 73 8.30 -11.20 2.56
CA LEU A 73 7.39 -10.22 3.17
C LEU A 73 5.92 -10.56 2.90
N ALA A 74 5.10 -10.43 3.93
CA ALA A 74 3.64 -10.53 3.81
C ALA A 74 3.05 -9.13 3.57
N PHE A 75 2.14 -9.04 2.60
CA PHE A 75 1.48 -7.81 2.20
C PHE A 75 -0.03 -8.00 2.29
N SER A 76 -0.73 -7.05 2.93
CA SER A 76 -2.18 -6.95 2.92
C SER A 76 -2.63 -5.51 2.66
N LEU A 77 -3.79 -5.38 2.01
CA LEU A 77 -4.51 -4.11 1.89
C LEU A 77 -5.74 -4.19 2.81
N GLU A 78 -5.90 -3.17 3.65
CA GLU A 78 -6.99 -3.06 4.62
C GLU A 78 -7.78 -1.78 4.36
N HIS A 79 -9.04 -1.74 4.81
CA HIS A 79 -9.93 -0.58 4.71
C HIS A 79 -10.04 0.07 3.31
N ALA A 80 -9.94 -0.75 2.25
CA ALA A 80 -10.09 -0.27 0.89
C ALA A 80 -11.46 0.41 0.69
N SER A 81 -11.45 1.69 0.34
CA SER A 81 -12.65 2.51 0.19
C SER A 81 -12.50 3.56 -0.89
N GLU A 82 -13.63 4.01 -1.42
CA GLU A 82 -13.68 5.17 -2.30
C GLU A 82 -13.66 6.44 -1.46
N THR A 83 -12.86 7.40 -1.90
CA THR A 83 -12.86 8.76 -1.38
C THR A 83 -12.95 9.77 -2.52
N GLN A 84 -13.43 10.97 -2.22
CA GLN A 84 -13.51 12.06 -3.20
C GLN A 84 -12.69 13.25 -2.70
N GLU A 85 -11.75 13.70 -3.52
CA GLU A 85 -10.96 14.90 -3.26
C GLU A 85 -10.87 15.72 -4.55
N GLY A 86 -11.10 17.03 -4.46
CA GLY A 86 -11.03 17.93 -5.62
C GLY A 86 -11.98 17.59 -6.76
N GLY A 87 -13.12 16.95 -6.47
CA GLY A 87 -14.10 16.53 -7.49
C GLY A 87 -13.70 15.29 -8.29
N ARG A 88 -12.69 14.55 -7.84
CA ARG A 88 -12.28 13.25 -8.40
C ARG A 88 -12.46 12.15 -7.36
N THR A 89 -13.03 11.03 -7.76
CA THR A 89 -13.11 9.83 -6.93
C THR A 89 -11.87 8.97 -7.14
N PHE A 90 -11.27 8.50 -6.04
CA PHE A 90 -10.14 7.56 -6.06
C PHE A 90 -10.27 6.54 -4.93
N CYS A 91 -9.49 5.47 -5.04
CA CYS A 91 -9.42 4.43 -4.02
C CYS A 91 -8.31 4.73 -3.03
N ILE A 92 -8.63 4.60 -1.74
CA ILE A 92 -7.67 4.63 -0.64
C ILE A 92 -7.70 3.27 0.07
N ALA A 93 -6.55 2.80 0.52
CA ALA A 93 -6.41 1.57 1.30
C ALA A 93 -5.18 1.67 2.20
N ASP A 94 -5.22 1.00 3.34
CA ASP A 94 -4.09 0.86 4.23
C ASP A 94 -3.20 -0.30 3.75
N LEU A 95 -1.92 0.00 3.46
CA LEU A 95 -0.94 -1.02 3.11
C LEU A 95 -0.23 -1.50 4.37
N ASN A 96 -0.44 -2.77 4.72
CA ASN A 96 0.28 -3.43 5.80
C ASN A 96 1.36 -4.35 5.23
N ILE A 97 2.59 -4.19 5.72
CA ILE A 97 3.77 -4.97 5.33
C ILE A 97 4.35 -5.59 6.58
N THR A 98 4.43 -6.92 6.61
CA THR A 98 4.88 -7.68 7.78
C THR A 98 6.10 -8.54 7.43
N VAL A 99 7.12 -8.48 8.28
CA VAL A 99 8.24 -9.42 8.25
C VAL A 99 7.81 -10.70 8.98
N PRO A 100 7.85 -11.88 8.34
CA PRO A 100 7.52 -13.15 9.00
C PRO A 100 8.39 -13.39 10.24
N SER A 101 7.80 -14.01 11.27
CA SER A 101 8.48 -14.30 12.53
C SER A 101 9.66 -15.26 12.37
N GLU A 102 9.59 -16.18 11.41
CA GLU A 102 10.69 -17.07 11.02
C GLU A 102 11.90 -16.29 10.49
N THR A 103 11.69 -15.37 9.55
CA THR A 103 12.74 -14.48 9.02
C THR A 103 13.36 -13.64 10.13
N LEU A 104 12.53 -13.14 11.05
CA LEU A 104 13.01 -12.38 12.20
C LEU A 104 13.85 -13.25 13.16
N ALA A 105 13.39 -14.46 13.46
CA ALA A 105 14.11 -15.40 14.32
C ALA A 105 15.47 -15.82 13.71
N ASP A 106 15.49 -16.08 12.40
CA ASP A 106 16.72 -16.39 11.66
C ASP A 106 17.70 -15.22 11.66
N ALA A 107 17.20 -13.99 11.48
CA ALA A 107 18.02 -12.79 11.60
C ALA A 107 18.58 -12.62 13.02
N GLU A 108 17.79 -12.88 14.06
CA GLU A 108 18.27 -12.82 15.45
C GLU A 108 19.35 -13.88 15.74
N ALA A 109 19.12 -15.13 15.32
CA ALA A 109 20.03 -16.25 15.56
C ALA A 109 21.37 -16.12 14.79
N ASN A 110 21.33 -15.55 13.59
CA ASN A 110 22.48 -15.47 12.69
C ASN A 110 23.08 -14.07 12.59
N SER A 111 22.52 -13.08 13.28
CA SER A 111 23.15 -11.76 13.38
C SER A 111 24.55 -11.95 13.98
N PRO A 112 25.63 -11.50 13.31
CA PRO A 112 26.96 -11.52 13.89
C PRO A 112 26.90 -10.63 15.12
N CYS A 113 26.75 -11.28 16.27
CA CYS A 113 26.68 -10.60 17.54
C CYS A 113 27.99 -9.79 17.64
N CYS A 114 27.90 -8.45 17.69
CA CYS A 114 29.00 -7.62 18.18
C CYS A 114 29.46 -8.26 19.49
N MET A 115 30.55 -9.02 19.45
CA MET A 115 30.97 -9.91 20.53
C MET A 115 31.34 -9.07 21.75
N GLY A 116 30.35 -8.85 22.61
CA GLY A 116 30.47 -8.13 23.86
C GLY A 116 29.26 -8.45 24.73
N LYS A 117 29.33 -9.57 25.45
CA LYS A 117 28.24 -10.19 26.25
C LYS A 117 27.63 -9.32 27.38
N ARG A 118 27.86 -8.02 27.42
CA ARG A 118 27.31 -7.09 28.43
C ARG A 118 26.49 -5.92 27.86
N LEU A 119 26.46 -5.72 26.55
CA LEU A 119 25.73 -4.61 25.90
C LEU A 119 24.42 -5.03 25.22
N TRP A 120 24.11 -6.33 25.19
CA TRP A 120 22.95 -6.87 24.47
C TRP A 120 21.61 -6.49 25.12
N GLN A 121 21.51 -6.62 26.45
CA GLN A 121 20.25 -6.35 27.16
C GLN A 121 19.85 -4.87 27.20
N THR A 122 20.75 -3.94 26.94
CA THR A 122 20.46 -2.49 26.97
C THR A 122 20.40 -1.86 25.58
N SER A 123 21.13 -2.38 24.58
CA SER A 123 21.15 -1.76 23.24
C SER A 123 20.09 -2.33 22.30
N CYS A 124 19.87 -3.66 22.28
CA CYS A 124 18.81 -4.28 21.48
C CYS A 124 17.42 -4.07 22.08
N SER A 125 17.30 -4.11 23.42
CA SER A 125 16.03 -3.81 24.10
C SER A 125 15.60 -2.35 23.92
N ARG A 126 16.54 -1.39 23.94
CA ARG A 126 16.23 0.03 23.67
C ARG A 126 15.79 0.26 22.23
N ARG A 127 16.36 -0.42 21.23
CA ARG A 127 15.89 -0.31 19.85
C ARG A 127 14.53 -0.98 19.64
N ARG A 128 14.27 -2.11 20.31
CA ARG A 128 12.94 -2.75 20.33
C ARG A 128 11.89 -1.86 21.01
N ALA A 129 12.24 -1.18 22.11
CA ALA A 129 11.38 -0.20 22.77
C ALA A 129 11.17 1.09 21.94
N ALA A 130 12.18 1.56 21.22
CA ALA A 130 12.05 2.69 20.31
C ALA A 130 11.11 2.39 19.12
N MET A 131 11.22 1.19 18.54
CA MET A 131 10.27 0.73 17.50
C MET A 131 8.86 0.49 18.04
N SER A 132 8.72 0.05 19.29
CA SER A 132 7.41 -0.06 19.96
C SER A 132 6.79 1.29 20.33
N SER A 133 7.60 2.31 20.64
CA SER A 133 7.11 3.64 21.02
C SER A 133 6.71 4.50 19.80
N LEU A 134 7.21 4.17 18.60
CA LEU A 134 6.73 4.77 17.35
C LEU A 134 5.32 4.29 16.96
N LYS A 135 4.83 3.18 17.54
CA LYS A 135 3.43 2.74 17.40
C LYS A 135 2.43 3.52 18.27
N THR A 136 2.89 4.46 19.10
CA THR A 136 2.03 5.27 19.99
C THR A 136 2.06 6.77 19.66
N ALA A 137 2.68 7.13 18.53
CA ALA A 137 2.76 8.50 18.04
C ALA A 137 2.33 8.57 16.58
N TYR A 138 1.16 8.01 16.28
CA TYR A 138 0.25 8.41 15.20
C TYR A 138 -1.17 8.02 15.62
#